data_AF-A0A944CA65-F1
#
_entry.id   AF-A0A944CA65-F1
#
_cell.length_a   1.000
_cell.length_b   1.000
_cell.length_c   1.000
_cell.angle_alpha   90.00
_cell.angle_beta   90.00
_cell.angle_gamma   90.00
#
_symmetry.space_group_name_H-M   'P 1'
#
loop_
_entity.id
_entity.type
_entity.pdbx_description
1 polymer ?
#
loop_
_entity_poly.entity_id
_entity_poly.type
_entity_poly.pdbx_seq_one_letter_code
_entity_poly.pdbx_strand_id
1 'polypeptide(L)'
;MSAHGTRVRYIQGGCRCDACREASTRYERDRRRRIAEERWNPERSRYIDGDVVRAHLADLARQGMGMKRAAATAGVAHGTASAILYGKHADDPSHPDYRVPRRRVRRDIAEALLAVTYEPAGWTIVDGTGTARRLQALMAIGWSGSRLAERLGVLRTNFTEILHGRRGVHHATAHAVRVLYDELWDVAPPAATTFEQGAVTRTLRFAQQHGWVPPVAWDDETIDDPAARPSVGDAGTVSMLDTIRELADLGYSLPEIAARVGRRERAIRDYLLARDRATFDRLDAAARAA
;
A
#
# COMPACT_ATOMS: atom_id res chain seq x y z
N MET A 1 -4.36 7.43 55.27
CA MET A 1 -2.90 7.73 55.22
C MET A 1 -2.17 6.48 54.74
N SER A 2 -1.30 6.60 53.74
CA SER A 2 -0.54 5.44 53.22
C SER A 2 0.44 4.88 54.26
N ALA A 3 0.66 3.56 54.29
CA ALA A 3 1.54 2.91 55.24
C ALA A 3 3.02 3.33 55.08
N HIS A 4 3.75 3.42 56.20
CA HIS A 4 5.20 3.60 56.19
C HIS A 4 5.91 2.38 55.55
N GLY A 5 7.11 2.59 55.02
CA GLY A 5 7.81 1.55 54.25
C GLY A 5 7.33 1.40 52.80
N THR A 6 6.56 2.38 52.27
CA THR A 6 6.08 2.37 50.88
C THR A 6 6.55 3.59 50.10
N ARG A 7 6.76 3.43 48.78
CA ARG A 7 7.10 4.54 47.88
C ARG A 7 6.00 5.61 47.82
N VAL A 8 4.73 5.20 47.91
CA VAL A 8 3.58 6.12 47.88
C VAL A 8 3.63 7.06 49.09
N ARG A 9 3.95 6.54 50.29
CA ARG A 9 4.12 7.36 51.51
C ARG A 9 5.32 8.30 51.43
N TYR A 10 6.37 7.92 50.71
CA TYR A 10 7.53 8.79 50.43
C TYR A 10 7.19 9.92 49.44
N ILE A 11 6.54 9.60 48.32
CA ILE A 11 6.27 10.56 47.23
C ILE A 11 5.06 11.45 47.54
N GLN A 12 3.89 10.84 47.76
CA GLN A 12 2.63 11.57 47.97
C GLN A 12 2.45 11.99 49.42
N GLY A 13 2.94 11.18 50.36
CA GLY A 13 2.80 11.44 51.80
C GLY A 13 3.93 12.26 52.41
N GLY A 14 4.96 12.65 51.64
CA GLY A 14 6.07 13.49 52.10
C GLY A 14 6.99 12.87 53.16
N CYS A 15 6.79 11.61 53.54
CA CYS A 15 7.54 10.99 54.63
C CYS A 15 9.01 10.78 54.24
N ARG A 16 9.92 11.01 55.19
CA ARG A 16 11.38 10.90 54.99
C ARG A 16 12.06 9.90 55.92
N CYS A 17 11.30 9.08 56.67
CA CYS A 17 11.87 8.03 57.52
C CYS A 17 12.60 6.96 56.68
N ASP A 18 13.50 6.23 57.33
CA ASP A 18 14.41 5.29 56.65
C ASP A 18 13.67 4.20 55.88
N ALA A 19 12.63 3.61 56.46
CA ALA A 19 11.81 2.61 55.78
C ALA A 19 11.16 3.13 54.47
N CYS A 20 10.68 4.38 54.47
CA CYS A 20 10.11 5.01 53.27
C CYS A 20 11.19 5.37 52.23
N ARG A 21 12.36 5.83 52.69
CA ARG A 21 13.51 6.14 51.84
C ARG A 21 14.07 4.88 51.19
N GLU A 22 14.16 3.78 51.93
CA GLU A 22 14.61 2.47 51.45
C GLU A 22 13.61 1.91 50.44
N ALA A 23 12.30 2.00 50.70
CA ALA A 23 11.27 1.58 49.75
C ALA A 23 11.36 2.35 48.41
N SER A 24 11.59 3.66 48.47
CA SER A 24 11.81 4.47 47.26
C SER A 24 13.12 4.10 46.55
N THR A 25 14.20 3.87 47.31
CA THR A 25 15.52 3.49 46.76
C THR A 25 15.48 2.12 46.08
N ARG A 26 14.82 1.13 46.70
CA ARG A 26 14.58 -0.21 46.15
C ARG A 26 13.84 -0.12 44.82
N TYR A 27 12.77 0.69 44.77
CA TYR A 27 12.02 0.91 43.54
C TYR A 27 12.87 1.55 42.45
N GLU A 28 13.64 2.60 42.75
CA GLU A 28 14.49 3.27 41.76
C GLU A 28 15.62 2.36 41.27
N ARG A 29 16.21 1.53 42.16
CA ARG A 29 17.20 0.51 41.78
C ARG A 29 16.60 -0.53 40.83
N ASP A 30 15.43 -1.08 41.16
CA ASP A 30 14.74 -2.04 40.30
C ASP A 30 14.30 -1.40 38.98
N ARG A 31 13.87 -0.13 38.99
CA ARG A 31 13.53 0.61 37.78
C ARG A 31 14.75 0.80 36.88
N ARG A 32 15.90 1.20 37.43
CA ARG A 32 17.16 1.34 36.69
C ARG A 32 17.64 0.00 36.13
N ARG A 33 17.56 -1.08 36.92
CA ARG A 33 17.88 -2.43 36.47
C ARG A 33 17.02 -2.84 35.27
N ARG A 34 15.70 -2.62 35.35
CA ARG A 34 14.77 -2.90 34.24
C ARG A 34 15.06 -2.09 32.98
N ILE A 35 15.37 -0.80 33.11
CA ILE A 35 15.74 0.04 31.96
C ILE A 35 17.04 -0.45 31.30
N ALA A 36 18.03 -0.86 32.11
CA ALA A 36 19.28 -1.42 31.60
C ALA A 36 19.03 -2.79 30.92
N GLU A 37 18.23 -3.66 31.53
CA GLU A 37 17.83 -4.96 30.95
C GLU A 37 17.12 -4.78 29.59
N GLU A 38 16.18 -3.83 29.50
CA GLU A 38 15.48 -3.49 28.25
C GLU A 38 16.42 -2.95 27.16
N ARG A 39 17.41 -2.13 27.55
CA ARG A 39 18.41 -1.56 26.63
C ARG A 39 19.34 -2.61 26.03
N TRP A 40 19.74 -3.61 26.83
CA TRP A 40 20.72 -4.63 26.42
C TRP A 40 20.09 -5.93 25.93
N ASN A 41 18.79 -6.15 26.15
CA ASN A 41 18.04 -7.31 25.67
C ASN A 41 16.64 -6.90 25.15
N PRO A 42 16.55 -6.16 24.03
CA PRO A 42 15.28 -5.65 23.50
C PRO A 42 14.26 -6.79 23.24
N GLU A 43 14.73 -7.97 22.86
CA GLU A 43 13.88 -9.14 22.62
C GLU A 43 13.22 -9.68 23.90
N ARG A 44 13.82 -9.47 25.07
CA ARG A 44 13.25 -9.83 26.39
C ARG A 44 12.43 -8.70 27.01
N SER A 45 12.27 -7.57 26.32
CA SER A 45 11.45 -6.45 26.79
C SER A 45 10.01 -6.89 27.00
N ARG A 46 9.42 -6.51 28.14
CA ARG A 46 7.99 -6.71 28.44
C ARG A 46 7.08 -5.78 27.64
N TYR A 47 7.67 -4.86 26.89
CA TYR A 47 6.95 -3.89 26.08
C TYR A 47 7.42 -3.94 24.64
N ILE A 48 6.47 -3.85 23.73
CA ILE A 48 6.65 -3.71 22.29
C ILE A 48 6.30 -2.27 21.90
N ASP A 49 6.89 -1.80 20.81
CA ASP A 49 6.52 -0.52 20.22
C ASP A 49 5.04 -0.56 19.77
N GLY A 50 4.28 0.44 20.21
CA GLY A 50 2.87 0.58 19.83
C GLY A 50 2.66 0.84 18.34
N ASP A 51 3.65 1.35 17.62
CA ASP A 51 3.54 1.59 16.17
C ASP A 51 3.32 0.28 15.39
N VAL A 52 3.94 -0.82 15.81
CA VAL A 52 3.76 -2.14 15.19
C VAL A 52 2.30 -2.61 15.32
N VAL A 53 1.71 -2.43 16.50
CA VAL A 53 0.32 -2.79 16.76
C VAL A 53 -0.64 -1.87 15.99
N ARG A 54 -0.34 -0.57 15.89
CA ARG A 54 -1.15 0.38 15.12
C ARG A 54 -1.16 0.04 13.63
N ALA A 55 0.00 -0.26 13.05
CA ALA A 55 0.13 -0.65 11.65
C ALA A 55 -0.72 -1.90 11.36
N HIS A 56 -0.66 -2.92 12.23
CA HIS A 56 -1.46 -4.13 12.10
C HIS A 56 -2.97 -3.88 12.20
N LEU A 57 -3.41 -3.08 13.19
CA LEU A 57 -4.83 -2.74 13.33
C LEU A 57 -5.35 -1.90 12.16
N ALA A 58 -4.51 -1.06 11.57
CA ALA A 58 -4.83 -0.32 10.35
C ALA A 58 -4.93 -1.27 9.14
N ASP A 59 -4.07 -2.28 9.05
CA ASP A 59 -4.13 -3.32 8.03
C ASP A 59 -5.42 -4.16 8.14
N LEU A 60 -5.77 -4.63 9.34
CA LEU A 60 -7.05 -5.31 9.58
C LEU A 60 -8.25 -4.42 9.21
N ALA A 61 -8.17 -3.12 9.50
CA ALA A 61 -9.22 -2.17 9.13
C ALA A 61 -9.34 -2.01 7.60
N ARG A 62 -8.22 -1.95 6.87
CA ARG A 62 -8.19 -1.98 5.39
C ARG A 62 -8.82 -3.27 4.85
N GLN A 63 -8.60 -4.40 5.53
CA GLN A 63 -9.23 -5.66 5.18
C GLN A 63 -10.74 -5.72 5.53
N GLY A 64 -11.26 -4.78 6.33
CA GLY A 64 -12.68 -4.66 6.71
C GLY A 64 -13.00 -5.06 8.15
N MET A 65 -12.00 -5.40 8.96
CA MET A 65 -12.14 -5.65 10.39
C MET A 65 -11.81 -4.39 11.18
N GLY A 66 -12.85 -3.66 11.60
CA GLY A 66 -12.68 -2.52 12.50
C GLY A 66 -12.05 -2.91 13.84
N MET A 67 -11.29 -1.98 14.43
CA MET A 67 -10.55 -2.17 15.69
C MET A 67 -11.40 -2.79 16.82
N LYS A 68 -12.69 -2.45 16.93
CA LYS A 68 -13.57 -3.00 17.98
C LYS A 68 -13.72 -4.51 17.85
N ARG A 69 -13.82 -5.02 16.61
CA ARG A 69 -13.91 -6.45 16.31
C ARG A 69 -12.54 -7.11 16.51
N ALA A 70 -11.47 -6.48 16.04
CA ALA A 70 -10.10 -6.98 16.25
C ALA A 70 -9.76 -7.13 17.74
N ALA A 71 -10.10 -6.13 18.57
CA ALA A 71 -9.90 -6.17 20.01
C ALA A 71 -10.71 -7.29 20.68
N ALA A 72 -11.97 -7.48 20.27
CA ALA A 72 -12.81 -8.57 20.77
C ALA A 72 -12.23 -9.95 20.39
N THR A 73 -11.77 -10.12 19.14
CA THR A 73 -11.09 -11.35 18.68
C THR A 73 -9.80 -11.61 19.45
N ALA A 74 -9.03 -10.57 19.76
CA ALA A 74 -7.80 -10.68 20.56
C ALA A 74 -8.04 -10.90 22.06
N GLY A 75 -9.30 -10.85 22.54
CA GLY A 75 -9.60 -10.87 23.98
C GLY A 75 -9.11 -9.62 24.73
N VAL A 76 -8.87 -8.51 24.02
CA VAL A 76 -8.36 -7.26 24.57
C VAL A 76 -9.50 -6.29 24.81
N ALA A 77 -9.53 -5.65 25.98
CA ALA A 77 -10.52 -4.65 26.30
C ALA A 77 -10.49 -3.47 25.31
N HIS A 78 -11.66 -3.02 24.85
CA HIS A 78 -11.81 -1.93 23.89
C HIS A 78 -11.04 -0.66 24.29
N GLY A 79 -11.11 -0.26 25.57
CA GLY A 79 -10.40 0.92 26.07
C GLY A 79 -8.87 0.79 25.96
N THR A 80 -8.33 -0.43 26.07
CA THR A 80 -6.90 -0.70 25.88
C THR A 80 -6.51 -0.53 24.42
N ALA A 81 -7.26 -1.11 23.49
CA ALA A 81 -7.00 -0.97 22.06
C ALA A 81 -7.14 0.49 21.57
N SER A 82 -8.19 1.20 22.05
CA SER A 82 -8.40 2.61 21.75
C SER A 82 -7.25 3.51 22.25
N ALA A 83 -6.75 3.28 23.47
CA ALA A 83 -5.62 4.02 24.01
C ALA A 83 -4.29 3.76 23.26
N ILE A 84 -4.15 2.59 22.64
CA ILE A 84 -2.99 2.27 21.79
C ILE A 84 -3.09 3.01 20.44
N LEU A 85 -4.29 3.09 19.86
CA LEU A 85 -4.52 3.62 18.52
C LEU A 85 -4.62 5.15 18.51
N TYR A 86 -5.47 5.72 19.37
CA TYR A 86 -5.82 7.15 19.32
C TYR A 86 -5.31 7.95 20.52
N GLY A 87 -5.04 7.30 21.65
CA GLY A 87 -4.79 8.00 22.90
C GLY A 87 -6.09 8.50 23.55
N LYS A 88 -6.10 9.71 24.11
CA LYS A 88 -7.27 10.31 24.77
C LYS A 88 -7.34 11.81 24.44
N HIS A 89 -8.53 12.32 24.09
CA HIS A 89 -8.79 13.71 23.69
C HIS A 89 -7.85 14.23 22.58
N ALA A 90 -7.61 13.44 21.54
CA ALA A 90 -6.68 13.79 20.46
C ALA A 90 -7.05 15.09 19.72
N ASP A 91 -8.34 15.44 19.76
CA ASP A 91 -8.99 16.63 19.22
C ASP A 91 -8.77 17.90 20.06
N ASP A 92 -8.46 17.77 21.35
CA ASP A 92 -8.16 18.89 22.25
C ASP A 92 -6.87 18.64 23.05
N PRO A 93 -5.70 19.06 22.51
CA PRO A 93 -4.41 18.93 23.19
C PRO A 93 -4.33 19.70 24.53
N SER A 94 -5.22 20.66 24.77
CA SER A 94 -5.24 21.45 26.01
C SER A 94 -6.05 20.78 27.12
N HIS A 95 -6.77 19.69 26.81
CA HIS A 95 -7.57 18.97 27.78
C HIS A 95 -6.69 18.33 28.87
N PRO A 96 -7.06 18.41 30.18
CA PRO A 96 -6.23 17.87 31.28
C PRO A 96 -5.95 16.36 31.17
N ASP A 97 -6.88 15.64 30.54
CA ASP A 97 -6.77 14.22 30.26
C ASP A 97 -6.22 13.88 28.88
N TYR A 98 -5.71 14.85 28.11
CA TYR A 98 -5.06 14.60 26.82
C TYR A 98 -3.92 13.60 26.98
N ARG A 99 -3.93 12.54 26.18
CA ARG A 99 -2.87 11.55 26.13
C ARG A 99 -2.60 11.20 24.67
N VAL A 100 -1.34 11.24 24.27
CA VAL A 100 -0.90 10.68 22.99
C VAL A 100 -1.12 9.16 22.94
N PRO A 101 -1.24 8.57 21.73
CA PRO A 101 -1.24 7.11 21.55
C PRO A 101 -0.07 6.45 22.29
N ARG A 102 -0.33 5.30 22.92
CA ARG A 102 0.70 4.61 23.71
C ARG A 102 1.86 4.17 22.83
N ARG A 103 3.06 4.67 23.11
CA ARG A 103 4.31 4.24 22.45
C ARG A 103 4.83 2.89 22.95
N ARG A 104 4.55 2.55 24.21
CA ARG A 104 4.97 1.28 24.81
C ARG A 104 3.75 0.46 25.19
N VAL A 105 3.55 -0.66 24.51
CA VAL A 105 2.44 -1.60 24.73
C VAL A 105 2.98 -2.83 25.42
N ARG A 106 2.25 -3.40 26.38
CA ARG A 106 2.71 -4.66 27.00
C ARG A 106 2.75 -5.76 25.94
N ARG A 107 3.79 -6.58 25.98
CA ARG A 107 4.08 -7.64 25.01
C ARG A 107 2.91 -8.60 24.84
N ASP A 108 2.31 -9.07 25.93
CA ASP A 108 1.14 -9.97 25.91
C ASP A 108 -0.05 -9.39 25.14
N ILE A 109 -0.37 -8.11 25.36
CA ILE A 109 -1.44 -7.41 24.64
C ILE A 109 -1.07 -7.20 23.17
N ALA A 110 0.17 -6.83 22.89
CA ALA A 110 0.64 -6.61 21.52
C ALA A 110 0.63 -7.91 20.72
N GLU A 111 1.15 -9.01 21.26
CA GLU A 111 1.14 -10.33 20.63
C GLU A 111 -0.28 -10.82 20.38
N ALA A 112 -1.20 -10.64 21.34
CA ALA A 112 -2.62 -11.01 21.15
C ALA A 112 -3.28 -10.22 20.01
N LEU A 113 -3.00 -8.91 19.89
CA LEU A 113 -3.54 -8.09 18.80
C LEU A 113 -2.89 -8.43 17.45
N LEU A 114 -1.58 -8.69 17.43
CA LEU A 114 -0.82 -9.06 16.23
C LEU A 114 -1.19 -10.44 15.71
N ALA A 115 -1.66 -11.34 16.57
CA ALA A 115 -2.13 -12.68 16.17
C ALA A 115 -3.51 -12.65 15.49
N VAL A 116 -4.25 -11.53 15.55
CA VAL A 116 -5.55 -11.43 14.89
C VAL A 116 -5.34 -11.33 13.39
N THR A 117 -5.98 -12.23 12.65
CA THR A 117 -6.11 -12.17 11.19
C THR A 117 -7.57 -11.94 10.82
N TYR A 118 -7.81 -11.38 9.63
CA TYR A 118 -9.16 -11.21 9.13
C TYR A 118 -9.29 -11.68 7.69
N GLU A 119 -10.03 -12.76 7.49
CA GLU A 119 -10.50 -13.14 6.17
C GLU A 119 -11.99 -12.82 6.09
N PRO A 120 -12.40 -11.74 5.39
CA PRO A 120 -13.80 -11.50 5.13
C PRO A 120 -14.39 -12.64 4.28
N ALA A 121 -15.63 -13.01 4.57
CA ALA A 121 -16.36 -13.97 3.76
C ALA A 121 -16.46 -13.46 2.32
N GLY A 122 -16.35 -14.36 1.34
CA GLY A 122 -16.32 -13.98 -0.09
C GLY A 122 -17.49 -13.09 -0.54
N TRP A 123 -18.65 -13.21 0.09
CA TRP A 123 -19.86 -12.44 -0.21
C TRP A 123 -19.94 -11.06 0.46
N THR A 124 -19.02 -10.71 1.36
CA THR A 124 -18.98 -9.38 1.95
C THR A 124 -18.74 -8.33 0.87
N ILE A 125 -19.54 -7.26 0.85
CA ILE A 125 -19.36 -6.15 -0.09
C ILE A 125 -18.28 -5.21 0.46
N VAL A 126 -17.28 -4.91 -0.36
CA VAL A 126 -16.17 -3.99 -0.09
C VAL A 126 -16.18 -2.83 -1.08
N ASP A 127 -15.42 -1.77 -0.79
CA ASP A 127 -15.26 -0.65 -1.71
C ASP A 127 -14.63 -1.12 -3.04
N GLY A 128 -15.20 -0.65 -4.16
CA GLY A 128 -14.82 -1.07 -5.49
C GLY A 128 -13.62 -0.31 -6.09
N THR A 129 -13.13 0.74 -5.44
CA THR A 129 -12.19 1.70 -6.04
C THR A 129 -10.89 1.03 -6.46
N GLY A 130 -10.24 0.29 -5.57
CA GLY A 130 -9.01 -0.41 -5.88
C GLY A 130 -9.19 -1.55 -6.90
N THR A 131 -10.38 -2.17 -6.93
CA THR A 131 -10.72 -3.18 -7.93
C THR A 131 -10.85 -2.54 -9.31
N ALA A 132 -11.55 -1.40 -9.40
CA ALA A 132 -11.70 -0.64 -10.63
C ALA A 132 -10.33 -0.16 -11.15
N ARG A 133 -9.50 0.45 -10.29
CA ARG A 133 -8.17 0.97 -10.66
C ARG A 133 -7.24 -0.10 -11.24
N ARG A 134 -7.19 -1.28 -10.63
CA ARG A 134 -6.39 -2.42 -11.14
C ARG A 134 -6.85 -2.85 -12.53
N LEU A 135 -8.17 -2.99 -12.76
CA LEU A 135 -8.69 -3.32 -14.10
C LEU A 135 -8.41 -2.23 -15.13
N GLN A 136 -8.59 -0.96 -14.76
CA GLN A 136 -8.29 0.20 -15.60
C GLN A 136 -6.81 0.25 -15.98
N ALA A 137 -5.92 -0.04 -15.04
CA ALA A 137 -4.48 -0.09 -15.25
C ALA A 137 -4.07 -1.22 -16.20
N LEU A 138 -4.64 -2.42 -16.06
CA LEU A 138 -4.43 -3.51 -17.02
C LEU A 138 -4.92 -3.14 -18.42
N MET A 139 -6.05 -2.41 -18.52
CA MET A 139 -6.51 -1.89 -19.81
C MET A 139 -5.57 -0.82 -20.38
N ALA A 140 -4.94 0.01 -19.54
CA ALA A 140 -3.97 1.01 -19.96
C ALA A 140 -2.67 0.41 -20.53
N ILE A 141 -2.35 -0.86 -20.22
CA ILE A 141 -1.27 -1.62 -20.87
C ILE A 141 -1.77 -2.58 -21.98
N GLY A 142 -3.06 -2.50 -22.33
CA GLY A 142 -3.62 -3.13 -23.53
C GLY A 142 -4.41 -4.43 -23.31
N TRP A 143 -4.62 -4.88 -22.06
CA TRP A 143 -5.47 -6.04 -21.78
C TRP A 143 -6.95 -5.70 -22.03
N SER A 144 -7.58 -6.37 -22.99
CA SER A 144 -8.96 -6.05 -23.35
C SER A 144 -9.94 -6.46 -22.25
N GLY A 145 -10.96 -5.63 -22.02
CA GLY A 145 -12.00 -5.91 -21.01
C GLY A 145 -12.74 -7.23 -21.25
N SER A 146 -12.85 -7.69 -22.50
CA SER A 146 -13.42 -9.02 -22.79
C SER A 146 -12.54 -10.17 -22.28
N ARG A 147 -11.21 -10.06 -22.43
CA ARG A 147 -10.28 -11.08 -21.92
C ARG A 147 -10.19 -11.05 -20.39
N LEU A 148 -10.17 -9.85 -19.81
CA LEU A 148 -10.20 -9.70 -18.35
C LEU A 148 -11.49 -10.29 -17.76
N ALA A 149 -12.65 -10.01 -18.37
CA ALA A 149 -13.93 -10.59 -17.94
C ALA A 149 -13.96 -12.13 -18.05
N GLU A 150 -13.43 -12.68 -19.15
CA GLU A 150 -13.31 -14.13 -19.37
C GLU A 150 -12.43 -14.79 -18.31
N ARG A 151 -11.23 -14.23 -18.04
CA ARG A 151 -10.32 -14.74 -17.01
C ARG A 151 -10.90 -14.69 -15.60
N LEU A 152 -11.72 -13.68 -15.31
CA LEU A 152 -12.39 -13.52 -14.01
C LEU A 152 -13.68 -14.35 -13.90
N GLY A 153 -14.15 -14.98 -14.98
CA GLY A 153 -15.42 -15.69 -15.01
C GLY A 153 -16.64 -14.77 -14.77
N VAL A 154 -16.54 -13.48 -15.11
CA VAL A 154 -17.62 -12.50 -14.90
C VAL A 154 -18.33 -12.14 -16.20
N LEU A 155 -19.65 -11.94 -16.13
CA LEU A 155 -20.43 -11.45 -17.28
C LEU A 155 -19.98 -10.04 -17.67
N ARG A 156 -19.99 -9.74 -18.98
CA ARG A 156 -19.56 -8.43 -19.52
C ARG A 156 -20.32 -7.25 -18.89
N THR A 157 -21.62 -7.38 -18.66
CA THR A 157 -22.42 -6.33 -18.01
C THR A 157 -21.94 -6.05 -16.59
N ASN A 158 -21.59 -7.11 -15.84
CA ASN A 158 -21.03 -6.97 -14.49
C ASN A 158 -19.63 -6.36 -14.52
N PHE A 159 -18.79 -6.80 -15.48
CA PHE A 159 -17.44 -6.25 -15.66
C PHE A 159 -17.46 -4.73 -15.86
N THR A 160 -18.34 -4.20 -16.71
CA THR A 160 -18.45 -2.76 -16.95
C THR A 160 -18.78 -1.98 -15.68
N GLU A 161 -19.66 -2.50 -14.81
CA GLU A 161 -20.01 -1.86 -13.55
C GLU A 161 -18.83 -1.84 -12.55
N ILE A 162 -18.06 -2.93 -12.50
CA ILE A 162 -16.85 -3.04 -11.68
C ILE A 162 -15.76 -2.11 -12.21
N LEU A 163 -15.54 -2.10 -13.53
CA LEU A 163 -14.52 -1.29 -14.20
C LEU A 163 -14.68 0.21 -13.94
N HIS A 164 -15.92 0.69 -13.85
CA HIS A 164 -16.20 2.09 -13.56
C HIS A 164 -16.36 2.40 -12.07
N GLY A 165 -16.19 1.42 -11.17
CA GLY A 165 -16.30 1.63 -9.73
C GLY A 165 -17.67 2.14 -9.27
N ARG A 166 -18.75 1.86 -10.02
CA ARG A 166 -20.09 2.41 -9.75
C ARG A 166 -20.77 1.80 -8.52
N ARG A 167 -20.22 0.72 -7.98
CA ARG A 167 -20.75 -0.02 -6.83
C ARG A 167 -19.64 -0.73 -6.07
N GLY A 168 -19.93 -1.08 -4.82
CA GLY A 168 -19.13 -2.03 -4.07
C GLY A 168 -19.11 -3.41 -4.73
N VAL A 169 -18.04 -4.15 -4.50
CA VAL A 169 -17.83 -5.50 -5.07
C VAL A 169 -17.77 -6.53 -3.97
N HIS A 170 -18.08 -7.79 -4.28
CA HIS A 170 -17.82 -8.88 -3.34
C HIS A 170 -16.32 -9.01 -3.08
N HIS A 171 -15.94 -9.29 -1.83
CA HIS A 171 -14.55 -9.50 -1.44
C HIS A 171 -13.88 -10.58 -2.30
N ALA A 172 -14.59 -11.67 -2.64
CA ALA A 172 -14.09 -12.69 -3.54
C ALA A 172 -13.72 -12.13 -4.93
N THR A 173 -14.51 -11.18 -5.44
CA THR A 173 -14.24 -10.51 -6.72
C THR A 173 -13.04 -9.57 -6.61
N ALA A 174 -12.97 -8.76 -5.56
CA ALA A 174 -11.81 -7.89 -5.31
C ALA A 174 -10.50 -8.72 -5.21
N HIS A 175 -10.56 -9.84 -4.50
CA HIS A 175 -9.45 -10.78 -4.38
C HIS A 175 -9.04 -11.38 -5.73
N ALA A 176 -10.01 -11.87 -6.53
CA ALA A 176 -9.73 -12.43 -7.85
C ALA A 176 -9.10 -11.40 -8.80
N VAL A 177 -9.55 -10.15 -8.74
CA VAL A 177 -8.94 -9.05 -9.52
C VAL A 177 -7.53 -8.74 -9.06
N ARG A 178 -7.25 -8.76 -7.75
CA ARG A 178 -5.88 -8.57 -7.24
C ARG A 178 -4.93 -9.66 -7.74
N VAL A 179 -5.33 -10.93 -7.64
CA VAL A 179 -4.54 -12.05 -8.18
C VAL A 179 -4.29 -11.89 -9.67
N LEU A 180 -5.32 -11.54 -10.45
CA LEU A 180 -5.18 -11.31 -11.88
C LEU A 180 -4.27 -10.12 -12.20
N TYR A 181 -4.30 -9.06 -11.38
CA TYR A 181 -3.42 -7.91 -11.53
C TYR A 181 -1.97 -8.29 -11.28
N ASP A 182 -1.68 -9.01 -10.19
CA ASP A 182 -0.33 -9.47 -9.85
C ASP A 182 0.27 -10.36 -10.94
N GLU A 183 -0.57 -11.14 -11.65
CA GLU A 183 -0.15 -11.95 -12.80
C GLU A 183 0.18 -11.13 -14.06
N LEU A 184 -0.50 -9.99 -14.27
CA LEU A 184 -0.57 -9.35 -15.59
C LEU A 184 0.03 -7.95 -15.66
N TRP A 185 0.33 -7.31 -14.54
CA TRP A 185 0.73 -5.90 -14.49
C TRP A 185 2.01 -5.59 -15.29
N ASP A 186 2.94 -6.56 -15.41
CA ASP A 186 4.18 -6.47 -16.21
C ASP A 186 4.18 -7.40 -17.43
N VAL A 187 2.99 -7.86 -17.85
CA VAL A 187 2.86 -8.81 -18.96
C VAL A 187 2.10 -8.16 -20.11
N ALA A 188 2.73 -8.14 -21.29
CA ALA A 188 2.08 -7.68 -22.50
C ALA A 188 0.95 -8.64 -22.93
N PRO A 189 -0.22 -8.12 -23.34
CA PRO A 189 -1.29 -8.96 -23.89
C PRO A 189 -0.83 -9.64 -25.19
N PRO A 190 -1.31 -10.85 -25.50
CA PRO A 190 -1.01 -11.51 -26.77
C PRO A 190 -1.40 -10.64 -27.97
N ALA A 191 -0.49 -10.55 -28.95
CA ALA A 191 -0.61 -9.71 -30.15
C ALA A 191 -0.10 -10.42 -31.43
N ALA A 192 -0.22 -11.76 -31.48
CA ALA A 192 0.33 -12.58 -32.56
C ALA A 192 -0.50 -12.45 -33.86
N THR A 193 -1.81 -12.24 -33.73
CA THR A 193 -2.73 -12.11 -34.87
C THR A 193 -3.19 -10.66 -35.09
N THR A 194 -3.61 -10.32 -36.31
CA THR A 194 -4.18 -9.01 -36.65
C THR A 194 -5.39 -8.67 -35.77
N PHE A 195 -6.20 -9.67 -35.44
CA PHE A 195 -7.35 -9.49 -34.55
C PHE A 195 -6.93 -9.09 -33.13
N GLU A 196 -5.89 -9.75 -32.59
CA GLU A 196 -5.33 -9.45 -31.28
C GLU A 196 -4.67 -8.07 -31.24
N GLN A 197 -3.87 -7.73 -32.25
CA GLN A 197 -3.28 -6.39 -32.40
C GLN A 197 -4.37 -5.31 -32.47
N GLY A 198 -5.46 -5.59 -33.19
CA GLY A 198 -6.62 -4.71 -33.25
C GLY A 198 -7.36 -4.59 -31.92
N ALA A 199 -7.38 -5.63 -31.09
CA ALA A 199 -7.94 -5.59 -29.74
C ALA A 199 -7.09 -4.72 -28.81
N VAL A 200 -5.77 -4.94 -28.78
CA VAL A 200 -4.81 -4.14 -28.00
C VAL A 200 -4.93 -2.66 -28.38
N THR A 201 -4.89 -2.35 -29.68
CA THR A 201 -5.00 -0.96 -30.17
C THR A 201 -6.30 -0.29 -29.72
N ARG A 202 -7.44 -0.99 -29.79
CA ARG A 202 -8.73 -0.46 -29.34
C ARG A 202 -8.76 -0.24 -27.83
N THR A 203 -8.21 -1.16 -27.06
CA THR A 203 -8.15 -1.07 -25.60
C THR A 203 -7.29 0.10 -25.15
N LEU A 204 -6.10 0.27 -25.73
CA LEU A 204 -5.22 1.41 -25.41
C LEU A 204 -5.89 2.74 -25.70
N ARG A 205 -6.55 2.88 -26.86
CA ARG A 205 -7.30 4.10 -27.21
C ARG A 205 -8.45 4.36 -26.24
N PHE A 206 -9.16 3.31 -25.84
CA PHE A 206 -10.27 3.42 -24.90
C PHE A 206 -9.77 3.86 -23.51
N ALA A 207 -8.70 3.24 -23.01
CA ALA A 207 -8.07 3.65 -21.75
C ALA A 207 -7.61 5.11 -21.78
N GLN A 208 -6.97 5.53 -22.89
CA GLN A 208 -6.54 6.92 -23.08
C GLN A 208 -7.72 7.90 -23.08
N GLN A 209 -8.82 7.58 -23.77
CA GLN A 209 -10.03 8.43 -23.80
C GLN A 209 -10.68 8.58 -22.41
N HIS A 210 -10.54 7.56 -21.57
CA HIS A 210 -11.04 7.57 -20.19
C HIS A 210 -10.00 8.09 -19.16
N GLY A 211 -8.80 8.47 -19.60
CA GLY A 211 -7.74 8.96 -18.71
C GLY A 211 -7.19 7.89 -17.76
N TRP A 212 -7.30 6.61 -18.12
CA TRP A 212 -6.77 5.51 -17.31
C TRP A 212 -5.26 5.41 -17.47
N VAL A 213 -4.59 5.18 -16.34
CA VAL A 213 -3.14 5.21 -16.20
C VAL A 213 -2.60 3.79 -15.98
N PRO A 214 -1.35 3.50 -16.42
CA PRO A 214 -0.76 2.17 -16.30
C PRO A 214 -0.45 1.80 -14.83
N PRO A 215 -0.16 0.51 -14.55
CA PRO A 215 0.22 0.01 -13.22
C PRO A 215 1.27 0.85 -12.51
N VAL A 216 2.35 1.22 -13.22
CA VAL A 216 3.49 1.99 -12.68
C VAL A 216 3.11 3.39 -12.15
N ALA A 217 1.97 3.93 -12.57
CA ALA A 217 1.49 5.21 -12.05
C ALA A 217 0.79 5.08 -10.70
N TRP A 218 0.49 3.86 -10.25
CA TRP A 218 -0.10 3.59 -8.94
C TRP A 218 0.96 3.09 -7.96
N ASP A 219 0.84 3.53 -6.71
CA ASP A 219 1.58 2.96 -5.59
C ASP A 219 0.77 1.80 -5.01
N ASP A 220 1.39 0.62 -4.93
CA ASP A 220 0.77 -0.63 -4.46
C ASP A 220 0.20 -0.52 -3.05
N GLU A 221 0.75 0.35 -2.19
CA GLU A 221 0.26 0.57 -0.83
C GLU A 221 -0.98 1.45 -0.77
N THR A 222 -1.20 2.30 -1.78
CA THR A 222 -2.24 3.36 -1.75
C THR A 222 -3.31 3.20 -2.84
N ILE A 223 -3.17 2.27 -3.78
CA ILE A 223 -4.11 2.05 -4.88
C ILE A 223 -5.56 1.81 -4.42
N ASP A 224 -5.75 1.28 -3.20
CA ASP A 224 -7.06 1.04 -2.59
C ASP A 224 -7.67 2.26 -1.88
N ASP A 225 -6.89 3.30 -1.59
CA ASP A 225 -7.37 4.52 -0.94
C ASP A 225 -8.12 5.42 -1.94
N PRO A 226 -9.42 5.72 -1.75
CA PRO A 226 -10.16 6.60 -2.63
C PRO A 226 -9.54 7.99 -2.82
N ALA A 227 -8.80 8.49 -1.82
CA ALA A 227 -8.10 9.77 -1.88
C ALA A 227 -6.77 9.72 -2.64
N ALA A 228 -6.21 8.52 -2.86
CA ALA A 228 -4.97 8.36 -3.60
C ALA A 228 -5.10 8.86 -5.04
N ARG A 229 -4.04 9.50 -5.50
CA ARG A 229 -3.90 9.98 -6.87
C ARG A 229 -2.74 9.26 -7.53
N PRO A 230 -2.87 8.85 -8.80
CA PRO A 230 -1.75 8.25 -9.49
C PRO A 230 -0.63 9.28 -9.66
N SER A 231 0.61 8.81 -9.58
CA SER A 231 1.82 9.56 -9.92
C SER A 231 1.89 9.75 -11.43
N VAL A 232 1.02 10.63 -11.93
CA VAL A 232 1.13 11.17 -13.28
C VAL A 232 2.15 12.29 -13.20
N GLY A 233 3.34 12.10 -13.78
CA GLY A 233 4.14 13.27 -14.19
C GLY A 233 3.22 14.20 -14.99
N ASP A 234 3.31 15.52 -14.74
CA ASP A 234 2.37 16.54 -15.24
C ASP A 234 1.73 16.13 -16.57
N ALA A 235 0.40 15.98 -16.54
CA ALA A 235 -0.39 15.36 -17.59
C ALA A 235 0.05 15.76 -19.00
N GLY A 236 0.83 14.88 -19.61
CA GLY A 236 1.21 14.93 -21.01
C GLY A 236 1.59 13.51 -21.36
N THR A 237 0.84 12.91 -22.28
CA THR A 237 1.22 11.72 -23.05
C THR A 237 2.72 11.50 -22.98
N VAL A 238 3.23 10.38 -22.41
CA VAL A 238 4.65 10.02 -22.62
C VAL A 238 4.82 10.11 -24.12
N SER A 239 5.55 11.13 -24.55
CA SER A 239 5.56 11.47 -25.97
C SER A 239 6.12 10.25 -26.66
N MET A 240 5.64 9.96 -27.87
CA MET A 240 6.25 8.90 -28.69
C MET A 240 7.78 9.05 -28.70
N LEU A 241 8.27 10.30 -28.65
CA LEU A 241 9.69 10.62 -28.53
C LEU A 241 10.32 10.19 -27.19
N ASP A 242 9.64 10.41 -26.06
CA ASP A 242 10.17 10.05 -24.73
C ASP A 242 10.20 8.53 -24.55
N THR A 243 9.19 7.81 -25.05
CA THR A 243 9.23 6.34 -25.12
C THR A 243 10.38 5.82 -25.98
N ILE A 244 10.66 6.48 -27.12
CA ILE A 244 11.81 6.09 -27.95
C ILE A 244 13.14 6.37 -27.24
N ARG A 245 13.27 7.51 -26.55
CA ARG A 245 14.48 7.88 -25.80
C ARG A 245 14.78 6.89 -24.69
N GLU A 246 13.77 6.55 -23.90
CA GLU A 246 13.90 5.61 -22.79
C GLU A 246 14.36 4.24 -23.30
N LEU A 247 13.75 3.71 -24.37
CA LEU A 247 14.18 2.45 -24.96
C LEU A 247 15.60 2.53 -25.55
N ALA A 248 15.99 3.66 -26.14
CA ALA A 248 17.35 3.87 -26.62
C ALA A 248 18.38 3.93 -25.47
N ASP A 249 18.03 4.55 -24.34
CA ASP A 249 18.88 4.64 -23.15
C ASP A 249 19.05 3.27 -22.47
N LEU A 250 18.03 2.40 -22.56
CA LEU A 250 18.09 1.00 -22.15
C LEU A 250 18.90 0.11 -23.12
N GLY A 251 19.42 0.66 -24.21
CA GLY A 251 20.29 -0.03 -25.15
C GLY A 251 19.58 -0.82 -26.25
N TYR A 252 18.27 -0.64 -26.44
CA TYR A 252 17.55 -1.30 -27.53
C TYR A 252 17.94 -0.75 -28.90
N SER A 253 18.05 -1.65 -29.88
CA SER A 253 18.29 -1.29 -31.28
C SER A 253 17.05 -0.67 -31.94
N LEU A 254 17.23 0.11 -33.00
CA LEU A 254 16.13 0.76 -33.71
C LEU A 254 15.04 -0.24 -34.20
N PRO A 255 15.36 -1.44 -34.72
CA PRO A 255 14.36 -2.45 -35.07
C PRO A 255 13.55 -2.96 -33.85
N GLU A 256 14.20 -3.14 -32.70
CA GLU A 256 13.56 -3.60 -31.46
C GLU A 256 12.64 -2.54 -30.86
N ILE A 257 13.07 -1.28 -30.92
CA ILE A 257 12.23 -0.14 -30.56
C ILE A 257 11.00 -0.11 -31.46
N ALA A 258 11.19 -0.28 -32.77
CA ALA A 258 10.11 -0.30 -33.75
C ALA A 258 9.07 -1.39 -33.50
N ALA A 259 9.54 -2.61 -33.19
CA ALA A 259 8.69 -3.72 -32.81
C ALA A 259 7.87 -3.41 -31.54
N ARG A 260 8.53 -2.86 -30.50
CA ARG A 260 7.90 -2.57 -29.19
C ARG A 260 6.84 -1.49 -29.25
N VAL A 261 7.07 -0.46 -30.06
CA VAL A 261 6.10 0.66 -30.22
C VAL A 261 5.09 0.41 -31.35
N GLY A 262 5.13 -0.75 -32.01
CA GLY A 262 4.18 -1.15 -33.04
C GLY A 262 4.25 -0.29 -34.31
N ARG A 263 5.43 0.20 -34.68
CA ARG A 263 5.64 1.02 -35.89
C ARG A 263 6.69 0.39 -36.80
N ARG A 264 6.62 0.74 -38.09
CA ARG A 264 7.67 0.36 -39.04
C ARG A 264 8.95 1.12 -38.69
N GLU A 265 10.11 0.46 -38.72
CA GLU A 265 11.42 1.06 -38.43
C GLU A 265 11.63 2.38 -39.22
N ARG A 266 11.31 2.37 -40.51
CA ARG A 266 11.37 3.56 -41.37
C ARG A 266 10.56 4.74 -40.80
N ALA A 267 9.40 4.49 -40.24
CA ALA A 267 8.55 5.54 -39.68
C ALA A 267 9.16 6.15 -38.40
N ILE A 268 9.88 5.36 -37.60
CA ILE A 268 10.59 5.87 -36.42
C ILE A 268 11.84 6.63 -36.84
N ARG A 269 12.58 6.12 -37.82
CA ARG A 269 13.73 6.80 -38.42
C ARG A 269 13.33 8.20 -38.91
N ASP A 270 12.29 8.29 -39.75
CA ASP A 270 11.79 9.56 -40.28
C ASP A 270 11.28 10.50 -39.15
N TYR A 271 10.66 9.93 -38.11
CA TYR A 271 10.16 10.68 -36.96
C TYR A 271 11.28 11.28 -36.11
N LEU A 272 12.35 10.51 -35.81
CA LEU A 272 13.50 10.99 -35.05
C LEU A 272 14.31 12.01 -35.85
N LEU A 273 14.51 11.79 -37.15
CA LEU A 273 15.19 12.76 -38.03
C LEU A 273 14.53 14.14 -38.00
N ALA A 274 13.20 14.18 -37.85
CA ALA A 274 12.42 15.41 -37.82
C ALA A 274 12.34 16.08 -36.43
N ARG A 275 12.56 15.35 -35.33
CA ARG A 275 12.23 15.82 -33.97
C ARG A 275 13.35 15.68 -32.94
N ASP A 276 14.24 14.71 -33.11
CA ASP A 276 15.37 14.46 -32.21
C ASP A 276 16.51 13.75 -32.94
N ARG A 277 17.34 14.57 -33.58
CA ARG A 277 18.48 14.11 -34.35
C ARG A 277 19.54 13.41 -33.48
N ALA A 278 19.69 13.83 -32.23
CA ALA A 278 20.70 13.27 -31.33
C ALA A 278 20.39 11.82 -30.95
N THR A 279 19.13 11.52 -30.67
CA THR A 279 18.68 10.13 -30.40
C THR A 279 18.82 9.26 -31.65
N PHE A 280 18.52 9.79 -32.85
CA PHE A 280 18.75 9.09 -34.10
C PHE A 280 20.23 8.75 -34.33
N ASP A 281 21.13 9.74 -34.27
CA ASP A 281 22.54 9.53 -34.57
C ASP A 281 23.19 8.53 -33.58
N ARG A 282 22.73 8.50 -32.32
CA ARG A 282 23.18 7.54 -31.30
C ARG A 282 22.77 6.10 -31.64
N LEU A 283 21.50 5.89 -32.03
CA LEU A 283 20.99 4.58 -32.45
C LEU A 283 21.63 4.11 -33.76
N ASP A 284 21.90 5.03 -34.69
CA ASP A 284 22.58 4.73 -35.96
C ASP A 284 24.06 4.38 -35.74
N ALA A 285 24.74 5.07 -34.83
CA ALA A 285 26.12 4.74 -34.44
C ALA A 285 26.20 3.36 -33.77
N ALA A 286 25.27 3.03 -32.86
CA ALA A 286 25.19 1.72 -32.23
C ALA A 286 24.95 0.60 -33.25
N ALA A 287 24.10 0.84 -34.26
CA ALA A 287 23.83 -0.12 -35.33
C ALA A 287 25.01 -0.35 -36.28
N ARG A 288 25.94 0.61 -36.42
CA ARG A 288 27.17 0.47 -37.22
C ARG A 288 28.32 -0.19 -36.46
N ALA A 289 28.23 -0.22 -35.13
CA ALA A 289 29.23 -0.80 -34.24
C ALA A 289 28.95 -2.27 -33.88
N ALA A 290 27.72 -2.75 -34.13
CA ALA A 290 27.27 -4.13 -33.99
C ALA A 290 27.42 -4.90 -35.31
#